data_AF-A0A497EG01-F1
#
_entry.id   AF-A0A497EG01-F1
#
_cell.length_a   1.000
_cell.length_b   1.000
_cell.length_c   1.000
_cell.angle_alpha   90.00
_cell.angle_beta   90.00
_cell.angle_gamma   90.00
#
_symmetry.space_group_name_H-M   'P 1'
#
loop_
_entity.id
_entity.type
_entity.pdbx_description
1 polymer ?
#
loop_
_entity_poly.entity_id
_entity_poly.type
_entity_poly.pdbx_seq_one_letter_code
_entity_poly.pdbx_strand_id
1 'polypeptide(L)'
;MARTISVLIVPLVLLVMLMAALPVAASVSATELYLPAVGTGPGVPPSFWYTTIWVFNPNEGPAEVEFSFLRRNQINTPSDITHTLMVEGGEVVQIDDAITEMFGVQGFGAIRAVADVPVHLTARIYSKETGQQERDSSGQAFAAVPAQRSIGTGEESDLIGLTKLDGGDFRYNVGFVETTGQQIWVQTKVYMGSGSSWISSSVLLRPYEQRQMSIAELFNNVIGDGDNFRLHVTGGNGDGRVIVFGSRVANGSQDATTFEMTFPPLP
;
A
#
# COMPACT_ATOMS: atom_id res chain seq x y z
N MET A 1 -0.88 72.07 -38.60
CA MET A 1 -1.38 70.85 -39.29
C MET A 1 -0.35 69.75 -39.08
N ALA A 2 -0.73 68.67 -38.38
CA ALA A 2 -0.15 67.30 -38.30
C ALA A 2 1.40 67.13 -38.17
N ARG A 3 1.98 66.22 -37.38
CA ARG A 3 1.53 65.15 -36.48
C ARG A 3 2.76 64.74 -35.65
N THR A 4 2.57 64.50 -34.35
CA THR A 4 3.58 64.02 -33.39
C THR A 4 3.85 62.53 -33.61
N ILE A 5 5.11 62.09 -33.63
CA ILE A 5 5.51 60.68 -33.50
C ILE A 5 6.30 60.55 -32.20
N SER A 6 5.67 59.91 -31.22
CA SER A 6 6.28 59.51 -29.95
C SER A 6 6.94 58.13 -30.15
N VAL A 7 8.25 58.02 -29.94
CA VAL A 7 8.92 56.72 -29.82
C VAL A 7 8.93 56.37 -28.34
N LEU A 8 8.11 55.38 -27.97
CA LEU A 8 8.03 54.83 -26.63
C LEU A 8 9.31 54.05 -26.31
N ILE A 9 9.95 54.43 -25.20
CA ILE A 9 10.90 53.59 -24.47
C ILE A 9 10.08 52.49 -23.79
N VAL A 10 10.27 51.23 -24.18
CA VAL A 10 9.70 50.08 -23.46
C VAL A 10 10.72 49.60 -22.43
N PRO A 11 10.42 49.57 -21.12
CA PRO A 11 11.31 48.98 -20.14
C PRO A 11 11.21 47.46 -20.20
N LEU A 12 12.38 46.81 -20.13
CA LEU A 12 12.58 45.38 -19.99
C LEU A 12 11.96 44.91 -18.66
N VAL A 13 10.81 44.25 -18.72
CA VAL A 13 10.22 43.54 -17.57
C VAL A 13 11.03 42.26 -17.35
N LEU A 14 11.80 42.21 -16.27
CA LEU A 14 12.43 40.99 -15.77
C LEU A 14 11.34 40.09 -15.19
N LEU A 15 10.88 39.10 -15.95
CA LEU A 15 9.99 38.06 -15.45
C LEU A 15 10.83 37.02 -14.68
N VAL A 16 10.90 37.16 -13.35
CA VAL A 16 11.43 36.09 -12.48
C VAL A 16 10.38 34.98 -12.45
N MET A 17 10.60 33.91 -13.21
CA MET A 17 9.81 32.68 -13.06
C MET A 17 10.20 32.03 -11.73
N LEU A 18 9.33 32.14 -10.73
CA LEU A 18 9.38 31.30 -9.54
C LEU A 18 8.98 29.89 -9.96
N MET A 19 9.92 29.05 -10.41
CA MET A 19 9.70 27.62 -10.48
C MET A 19 9.57 27.12 -9.04
N ALA A 20 8.33 26.98 -8.55
CA ALA A 20 8.08 26.19 -7.36
C ALA A 20 8.50 24.76 -7.70
N ALA A 21 9.68 24.35 -7.23
CA ALA A 21 10.04 22.95 -7.20
C ALA A 21 9.02 22.26 -6.29
N LEU A 22 8.01 21.64 -6.89
CA LEU A 22 7.11 20.77 -6.15
C LEU A 22 7.99 19.68 -5.54
N PRO A 23 8.00 19.49 -4.22
CA PRO A 23 8.74 18.40 -3.62
C PRO A 23 8.14 17.09 -4.18
N VAL A 24 8.89 16.43 -5.05
CA VAL A 24 8.60 15.06 -5.47
C VAL A 24 9.05 14.18 -4.30
N ALA A 25 8.22 14.11 -3.26
CA ALA A 25 8.50 13.32 -2.09
C ALA A 25 8.24 11.84 -2.41
N ALA A 26 9.29 11.02 -2.34
CA ALA A 26 9.22 9.56 -2.49
C ALA A 26 8.51 8.86 -1.29
N SER A 27 8.05 9.63 -0.31
CA SER A 27 7.21 9.20 0.83
C SER A 27 6.30 10.36 1.22
N VAL A 28 5.00 10.10 1.40
CA VAL A 28 3.98 11.12 1.66
C VAL A 28 3.53 10.99 3.11
N SER A 29 3.73 12.04 3.92
CA SER A 29 3.09 12.10 5.23
C SER A 29 1.60 12.37 5.05
N ALA A 30 0.77 11.72 5.86
CA ALA A 30 -0.67 11.93 5.85
C ALA A 30 -1.27 11.72 7.24
N THR A 31 -2.48 12.21 7.45
CA THR A 31 -3.25 12.00 8.67
C THR A 31 -4.01 10.67 8.67
N GLU A 32 -4.17 10.02 7.51
CA GLU A 32 -4.78 8.70 7.41
C GLU A 32 -3.98 7.82 6.46
N LEU A 33 -3.43 6.74 7.01
CA LEU A 33 -2.44 5.86 6.37
C LEU A 33 -2.84 4.40 6.57
N TYR A 34 -2.51 3.57 5.58
CA TYR A 34 -2.72 2.13 5.65
C TYR A 34 -1.40 1.40 5.41
N LEU A 35 -0.99 0.56 6.37
CA LEU A 35 -0.02 -0.50 6.11
C LEU A 35 -0.78 -1.71 5.56
N PRO A 36 -0.64 -2.04 4.27
CA PRO A 36 -1.61 -2.92 3.62
C PRO A 36 -1.41 -4.40 3.92
N ALA A 37 -0.23 -4.77 4.41
CA ALA A 37 0.09 -6.12 4.87
C ALA A 37 0.93 -6.06 6.15
N VAL A 38 0.38 -6.62 7.21
CA VAL A 38 1.04 -6.83 8.49
C VAL A 38 0.65 -8.19 9.04
N GLY A 39 1.44 -8.72 9.96
CA GLY A 39 1.06 -9.88 10.72
C GLY A 39 2.10 -10.40 11.68
N THR A 40 1.61 -11.17 12.64
CA THR A 40 2.40 -12.01 13.54
C THR A 40 1.75 -13.37 13.61
N GLY A 41 2.49 -14.43 13.28
CA GLY A 41 1.96 -15.79 13.32
C GLY A 41 2.58 -16.75 12.30
N PRO A 42 2.19 -18.04 12.35
CA PRO A 42 2.71 -19.05 11.45
C PRO A 42 2.29 -18.81 9.99
N GLY A 43 3.22 -19.01 9.06
CA GLY A 43 2.96 -19.03 7.62
C GLY A 43 3.07 -20.45 7.04
N VAL A 44 3.45 -20.55 5.76
CA VAL A 44 3.81 -21.84 5.16
C VAL A 44 5.09 -22.34 5.85
N PRO A 45 5.10 -23.54 6.46
CA PRO A 45 6.28 -24.04 7.17
C PRO A 45 7.54 -24.00 6.28
N PRO A 46 8.71 -23.60 6.83
CA PRO A 46 9.00 -23.32 8.25
C PRO A 46 8.75 -21.87 8.70
N SER A 47 8.06 -21.04 7.91
CA SER A 47 7.95 -19.60 8.20
C SER A 47 7.10 -19.27 9.43
N PHE A 48 7.60 -18.33 10.23
CA PHE A 48 6.84 -17.63 11.26
C PHE A 48 7.07 -16.13 11.09
N TRP A 49 5.99 -15.40 10.87
CA TRP A 49 6.01 -14.00 10.49
C TRP A 49 5.89 -13.08 11.70
N TYR A 50 6.54 -11.93 11.61
CA TYR A 50 6.52 -10.80 12.52
C TYR A 50 6.45 -9.51 11.70
N THR A 51 6.00 -8.42 12.34
CA THR A 51 6.01 -7.09 11.71
C THR A 51 6.64 -6.08 12.64
N THR A 52 7.67 -5.38 12.17
CA THR A 52 8.15 -4.15 12.80
C THR A 52 7.59 -2.95 12.04
N ILE A 53 7.12 -1.93 12.76
CA ILE A 53 6.68 -0.66 12.17
C ILE A 53 7.53 0.50 12.68
N TRP A 54 7.67 1.53 11.84
CA TRP A 54 8.29 2.80 12.19
C TRP A 54 7.33 3.94 11.92
N VAL A 55 7.09 4.76 12.95
CA VAL A 55 6.29 5.98 12.88
C VAL A 55 7.23 7.15 13.00
N PHE A 56 7.21 8.07 12.03
CA PHE A 56 7.99 9.29 12.07
C PHE A 56 7.08 10.51 12.07
N ASN A 57 7.24 11.39 13.06
CA ASN A 57 6.56 12.67 13.11
C ASN A 57 7.48 13.79 12.55
N PRO A 58 7.23 14.29 11.33
CA PRO A 58 8.03 15.35 10.73
C PRO A 58 7.71 16.75 11.27
N ASN A 59 6.71 16.90 12.13
CA ASN A 59 6.24 18.19 12.64
C ASN A 59 7.10 18.66 13.84
N GLU A 60 6.94 19.93 14.22
CA GLU A 60 7.62 20.48 15.41
C GLU A 60 6.92 20.09 16.73
N GLY A 61 5.61 19.88 16.69
CA GLY A 61 4.79 19.48 17.84
C GLY A 61 4.49 17.98 17.86
N PRO A 62 3.95 17.46 18.98
CA PRO A 62 3.59 16.06 19.11
C PRO A 62 2.44 15.69 18.17
N ALA A 63 2.41 14.42 17.75
CA ALA A 63 1.34 13.80 16.98
C ALA A 63 0.70 12.68 17.80
N GLU A 64 -0.63 12.68 17.91
CA GLU A 64 -1.38 11.54 18.43
C GLU A 64 -1.80 10.64 17.26
N VAL A 65 -1.45 9.36 17.31
CA VAL A 65 -1.75 8.38 16.26
C VAL A 65 -2.57 7.23 16.84
N GLU A 66 -3.80 7.07 16.37
CA GLU A 66 -4.64 5.90 16.63
C GLU A 66 -4.42 4.85 15.54
N PHE A 67 -4.04 3.65 15.95
CA PHE A 67 -3.90 2.48 15.09
C PHE A 67 -5.08 1.53 15.30
N SER A 68 -5.61 0.99 14.20
CA SER A 68 -6.61 -0.08 14.19
C SER A 68 -6.07 -1.29 13.44
N PHE A 69 -6.17 -2.48 14.04
CA PHE A 69 -5.81 -3.72 13.35
C PHE A 69 -6.99 -4.23 12.51
N LEU A 70 -6.85 -4.16 11.19
CA LEU A 70 -7.83 -4.66 10.23
C LEU A 70 -7.55 -6.13 9.96
N ARG A 71 -8.16 -7.02 10.75
CA ARG A 71 -7.99 -8.47 10.59
C ARG A 71 -8.41 -8.90 9.19
N ARG A 72 -7.62 -9.81 8.64
CA ARG A 72 -7.81 -10.36 7.30
C ARG A 72 -9.14 -11.13 7.18
N ASN A 73 -9.79 -11.01 6.03
CA ASN A 73 -10.98 -11.73 5.58
C ASN A 73 -12.22 -11.54 6.48
N GLN A 74 -12.36 -10.38 7.13
CA GLN A 74 -13.54 -10.03 7.93
C GLN A 74 -13.88 -8.53 7.85
N ILE A 75 -15.09 -8.18 8.28
CA ILE A 75 -15.49 -6.79 8.53
C ILE A 75 -14.79 -6.30 9.79
N ASN A 76 -14.25 -5.08 9.76
CA ASN A 76 -13.58 -4.46 10.91
C ASN A 76 -14.26 -3.12 11.31
N THR A 77 -15.61 -3.07 11.22
CA THR A 77 -16.42 -1.91 11.63
C THR A 77 -17.46 -2.31 12.69
N PRO A 78 -17.45 -1.72 13.90
CA PRO A 78 -16.36 -0.89 14.44
C PRO A 78 -15.07 -1.70 14.59
N SER A 79 -13.91 -1.02 14.68
CA SER A 79 -12.67 -1.70 15.04
C SER A 79 -12.72 -2.12 16.50
N ASP A 80 -12.48 -3.40 16.80
CA ASP A 80 -12.44 -3.95 18.16
C ASP A 80 -11.03 -3.93 18.76
N ILE A 81 -10.02 -3.58 17.95
CA ILE A 81 -8.60 -3.69 18.30
C ILE A 81 -7.88 -2.43 17.87
N THR A 82 -7.60 -1.57 18.85
CA THR A 82 -6.93 -0.29 18.64
C THR A 82 -5.78 -0.08 19.62
N HIS A 83 -4.88 0.83 19.25
CA HIS A 83 -3.75 1.28 20.06
C HIS A 83 -3.48 2.75 19.76
N THR A 84 -3.22 3.57 20.78
CA THR A 84 -2.89 4.99 20.60
C THR A 84 -1.46 5.25 21.02
N LEU A 85 -0.72 6.00 20.21
CA LEU A 85 0.66 6.39 20.45
C LEU A 85 0.81 7.90 20.32
N MET A 86 1.54 8.50 21.25
CA MET A 86 2.06 9.86 21.10
C MET A 86 3.47 9.80 20.52
N VAL A 87 3.74 10.60 19.48
CA VAL A 87 5.06 10.72 18.85
C VAL A 87 5.48 12.18 18.88
N GLU A 88 6.58 12.50 19.56
CA GLU A 88 7.07 13.88 19.70
C GLU A 88 7.55 14.46 18.36
N GLY A 89 7.64 15.78 18.26
CA GLY A 89 8.10 16.45 17.05
C GLY A 89 9.52 16.03 16.64
N GLY A 90 9.71 15.59 15.39
CA GLY A 90 10.97 15.07 14.87
C GLY A 90 11.34 13.66 15.33
N GLU A 91 10.50 12.99 16.12
CA GLU A 91 10.76 11.66 16.67
C GLU A 91 10.44 10.56 15.66
N VAL A 92 11.25 9.48 15.70
CA VAL A 92 10.94 8.20 15.08
C VAL A 92 10.74 7.15 16.18
N VAL A 93 9.56 6.54 16.22
CA VAL A 93 9.25 5.41 17.11
C VAL A 93 9.25 4.12 16.30
N GLN A 94 10.05 3.14 16.75
CA GLN A 94 10.05 1.77 16.24
C GLN A 94 9.26 0.88 17.18
N ILE A 95 8.38 0.03 16.63
CA ILE A 95 7.62 -0.95 17.39
C ILE A 95 7.87 -2.32 16.77
N ASP A 96 8.62 -3.16 17.48
CA ASP A 96 8.88 -4.54 17.09
C ASP A 96 7.71 -5.45 17.43
N ASP A 97 7.48 -6.44 16.58
CA ASP A 97 6.32 -7.35 16.69
C ASP A 97 5.00 -6.60 16.96
N ALA A 98 4.77 -5.56 16.15
CA ALA A 98 3.73 -4.55 16.35
C ALA A 98 2.33 -5.13 16.56
N ILE A 99 2.02 -6.29 15.98
CA ILE A 99 0.72 -6.93 16.17
C ILE A 99 0.56 -7.45 17.60
N THR A 100 1.58 -8.09 18.15
CA THR A 100 1.58 -8.53 19.54
C THR A 100 1.68 -7.34 20.48
N GLU A 101 2.62 -6.42 20.24
CA GLU A 101 2.93 -5.33 21.17
C GLU A 101 1.80 -4.30 21.28
N MET A 102 1.22 -3.88 20.16
CA MET A 102 0.19 -2.83 20.15
C MET A 102 -1.18 -3.38 20.51
N PHE A 103 -1.48 -4.61 20.08
CA PHE A 103 -2.85 -5.14 20.06
C PHE A 103 -3.05 -6.39 20.92
N GLY A 104 -1.99 -7.00 21.46
CA GLY A 104 -2.08 -8.18 22.32
C GLY A 104 -2.61 -9.43 21.62
N VAL A 105 -2.54 -9.50 20.29
CA VAL A 105 -3.07 -10.60 19.48
C VAL A 105 -2.05 -11.12 18.48
N GLN A 106 -2.33 -12.29 17.89
CA GLN A 106 -1.67 -12.78 16.69
C GLN A 106 -2.67 -12.80 15.54
N GLY A 107 -2.17 -12.71 14.31
CA GLY A 107 -2.97 -12.73 13.10
C GLY A 107 -2.32 -11.93 11.96
N PHE A 108 -2.99 -11.92 10.82
CA PHE A 108 -2.59 -11.17 9.63
C PHE A 108 -3.69 -10.21 9.21
N GLY A 109 -3.31 -9.11 8.54
CA GLY A 109 -4.26 -8.08 8.13
C GLY A 109 -3.57 -6.85 7.58
N ALA A 110 -4.19 -5.69 7.81
CA ALA A 110 -3.65 -4.36 7.60
C ALA A 110 -3.67 -3.56 8.91
N ILE A 111 -2.91 -2.48 8.99
CA ILE A 111 -3.10 -1.44 10.02
C ILE A 111 -3.64 -0.19 9.34
N ARG A 112 -4.72 0.35 9.89
CA ARG A 112 -5.16 1.73 9.63
C ARG A 112 -4.60 2.62 10.72
N ALA A 113 -3.91 3.68 10.35
CA ALA A 113 -3.40 4.70 11.26
C ALA A 113 -4.10 6.03 10.98
N VAL A 114 -4.69 6.63 12.01
CA VAL A 114 -5.31 7.96 11.97
C VAL A 114 -4.55 8.85 12.94
N ALA A 115 -3.95 9.91 12.41
CA ALA A 115 -3.20 10.89 13.18
C ALA A 115 -3.88 12.26 13.14
N ASP A 116 -3.72 13.04 14.20
CA ASP A 116 -4.22 14.43 14.28
C ASP A 116 -3.42 15.40 13.37
N VAL A 117 -2.13 15.11 13.16
CA VAL A 117 -1.25 15.80 12.21
C VAL A 117 -0.56 14.80 11.25
N PRO A 118 -0.07 15.23 10.07
CA PRO A 118 0.55 14.31 9.12
C PRO A 118 1.79 13.61 9.69
N VAL A 119 1.82 12.28 9.63
CA VAL A 119 2.97 11.45 10.03
C VAL A 119 3.42 10.57 8.86
N HIS A 120 4.60 9.97 8.97
CA HIS A 120 5.08 8.92 8.07
C HIS A 120 5.04 7.57 8.75
N LEU A 121 4.67 6.54 8.00
CA LEU A 121 4.58 5.17 8.49
C LEU A 121 5.16 4.19 7.46
N THR A 122 5.97 3.25 7.92
CA THR A 122 6.48 2.14 7.12
C THR A 122 6.59 0.89 7.97
N ALA A 123 6.61 -0.27 7.32
CA ALA A 123 6.72 -1.56 7.99
C ALA A 123 7.69 -2.48 7.28
N ARG A 124 8.26 -3.40 8.05
CA ARG A 124 8.92 -4.60 7.57
C ARG A 124 8.15 -5.80 8.10
N ILE A 125 7.56 -6.58 7.21
CA ILE A 125 7.00 -7.89 7.55
C ILE A 125 8.02 -8.95 7.16
N TYR A 126 8.42 -9.77 8.12
CA TYR A 126 9.52 -10.71 7.95
C TYR A 126 9.25 -12.03 8.64
N SER A 127 9.87 -13.08 8.12
CA SER A 127 9.83 -14.42 8.68
C SER A 127 11.18 -14.80 9.27
N LYS A 128 11.15 -15.35 10.48
CA LYS A 128 12.27 -16.08 11.09
C LYS A 128 11.72 -17.22 11.91
N GLU A 129 12.45 -18.33 12.01
CA GLU A 129 12.02 -19.39 12.91
C GLU A 129 12.03 -18.88 14.35
N THR A 130 11.12 -19.39 15.18
CA THR A 130 11.05 -19.00 16.60
C THR A 130 12.39 -19.24 17.28
N GLY A 131 12.93 -18.20 17.92
CA GLY A 131 14.24 -18.24 18.59
C GLY A 131 15.43 -17.82 17.71
N GLN A 132 15.25 -17.66 16.40
CA GLN A 132 16.27 -17.05 15.53
C GLN A 132 16.32 -15.52 15.69
N GLN A 133 17.43 -14.93 15.25
CA GLN A 133 17.64 -13.50 15.26
C GLN A 133 17.11 -12.87 13.97
N GLU A 134 16.75 -11.58 14.02
CA GLU A 134 16.21 -10.89 12.83
C GLU A 134 17.23 -10.80 11.70
N ARG A 135 18.54 -10.80 11.99
CA ARG A 135 19.61 -10.85 10.97
C ARG A 135 19.52 -12.05 10.03
N ASP A 136 18.85 -13.12 10.47
CA ASP A 136 18.67 -14.39 9.74
C ASP A 136 17.30 -14.45 9.05
N SER A 137 16.50 -13.38 9.14
CA SER A 137 15.14 -13.33 8.59
C SER A 137 15.11 -12.98 7.09
N SER A 138 14.11 -13.51 6.40
CA SER A 138 13.70 -13.05 5.07
C SER A 138 12.41 -12.26 5.18
N GLY A 139 12.20 -11.25 4.34
CA GLY A 139 11.03 -10.39 4.50
C GLY A 139 10.93 -9.33 3.41
N GLN A 140 9.94 -8.46 3.57
CA GLN A 140 9.64 -7.40 2.61
C GLN A 140 9.20 -6.14 3.36
N ALA A 141 9.38 -4.99 2.70
CA ALA A 141 8.95 -3.70 3.21
C ALA A 141 7.57 -3.33 2.65
N PHE A 142 6.76 -2.67 3.46
CA PHE A 142 5.53 -2.02 3.03
C PHE A 142 5.56 -0.57 3.50
N ALA A 143 5.65 0.36 2.54
CA ALA A 143 5.36 1.75 2.83
C ALA A 143 3.86 1.91 3.09
N ALA A 144 3.48 2.75 4.05
CA ALA A 144 2.08 3.06 4.25
C ALA A 144 1.54 3.89 3.08
N VAL A 145 0.31 3.60 2.68
CA VAL A 145 -0.37 4.27 1.59
C VAL A 145 -1.41 5.23 2.19
N PRO A 146 -1.38 6.53 1.85
CA PRO A 146 -2.40 7.48 2.28
C PRO A 146 -3.80 7.07 1.80
N ALA A 147 -4.82 7.24 2.64
CA ALA A 147 -6.21 6.90 2.28
C ALA A 147 -6.66 7.56 0.97
N GLN A 148 -6.22 8.80 0.72
CA GLN A 148 -6.52 9.59 -0.48
C GLN A 148 -5.93 9.00 -1.79
N ARG A 149 -5.03 8.02 -1.68
CA ARG A 149 -4.43 7.31 -2.83
C ARG A 149 -5.14 6.00 -3.17
N SER A 150 -6.16 5.61 -2.39
CA SER A 150 -7.03 4.48 -2.70
C SER A 150 -7.80 4.71 -4.00
N ILE A 151 -8.08 3.65 -4.76
CA ILE A 151 -8.92 3.73 -5.95
C ILE A 151 -10.39 3.49 -5.58
N GLY A 152 -11.28 4.38 -6.03
CA GLY A 152 -12.73 4.26 -5.93
C GLY A 152 -13.38 3.79 -7.23
N THR A 153 -14.71 3.85 -7.29
CA THR A 153 -15.52 3.47 -8.45
C THR A 153 -15.08 4.19 -9.73
N GLY A 154 -14.69 3.42 -10.75
CA GLY A 154 -14.21 3.91 -12.04
C GLY A 154 -12.74 4.33 -12.07
N GLU A 155 -12.05 4.32 -10.94
CA GLU A 155 -10.61 4.56 -10.87
C GLU A 155 -9.83 3.25 -11.07
N GLU A 156 -8.62 3.37 -11.60
CA GLU A 156 -7.80 2.23 -12.05
C GLU A 156 -6.38 2.28 -11.47
N SER A 157 -5.79 1.10 -11.35
CA SER A 157 -4.38 0.93 -11.00
C SER A 157 -3.84 -0.35 -11.65
N ASP A 158 -2.52 -0.52 -11.64
CA ASP A 158 -1.83 -1.70 -12.13
C ASP A 158 -0.89 -2.25 -11.06
N LEU A 159 -0.74 -3.58 -11.03
CA LEU A 159 0.35 -4.29 -10.38
C LEU A 159 1.20 -5.00 -11.43
N ILE A 160 2.50 -5.05 -11.16
CA ILE A 160 3.51 -5.68 -12.02
C ILE A 160 4.28 -6.77 -11.26
N GLY A 161 5.21 -7.44 -11.94
CA GLY A 161 6.06 -8.48 -11.34
C GLY A 161 5.42 -9.87 -11.32
N LEU A 162 4.30 -10.05 -12.02
CA LEU A 162 3.64 -11.33 -12.20
C LEU A 162 4.37 -12.16 -13.28
N THR A 163 5.08 -13.20 -12.87
CA THR A 163 5.93 -14.04 -13.74
C THR A 163 5.70 -15.50 -13.42
N LYS A 164 5.59 -16.37 -14.44
CA LYS A 164 5.44 -17.83 -14.31
C LYS A 164 4.43 -18.23 -13.23
N LEU A 165 3.17 -17.85 -13.45
CA LEU A 165 2.12 -17.98 -12.44
C LEU A 165 1.84 -19.44 -12.08
N ASP A 166 2.14 -20.39 -12.96
CA ASP A 166 2.06 -21.82 -12.72
C ASP A 166 3.47 -22.45 -12.68
N GLY A 167 3.71 -23.33 -11.70
CA GLY A 167 4.93 -24.13 -11.57
C GLY A 167 6.26 -23.36 -11.41
N GLY A 168 6.24 -22.04 -11.19
CA GLY A 168 7.44 -21.20 -11.11
C GLY A 168 8.20 -21.25 -9.78
N ASP A 169 9.41 -20.67 -9.79
CA ASP A 169 10.25 -20.50 -8.59
C ASP A 169 9.63 -19.55 -7.54
N PHE A 170 8.67 -18.74 -7.96
CA PHE A 170 7.99 -17.75 -7.15
C PHE A 170 6.48 -17.99 -7.15
N ARG A 171 5.85 -17.68 -6.03
CA ARG A 171 4.40 -17.47 -5.93
C ARG A 171 4.10 -15.98 -5.84
N TYR A 172 2.94 -15.58 -6.34
CA TYR A 172 2.48 -14.20 -6.26
C TYR A 172 1.17 -14.12 -5.48
N ASN A 173 1.14 -13.27 -4.46
CA ASN A 173 -0.06 -12.95 -3.70
C ASN A 173 -0.51 -11.55 -4.07
N VAL A 174 -1.83 -11.36 -4.15
CA VAL A 174 -2.45 -10.06 -4.31
C VAL A 174 -3.24 -9.77 -3.04
N GLY A 175 -3.08 -8.57 -2.50
CA GLY A 175 -3.85 -8.11 -1.37
C GLY A 175 -4.59 -6.82 -1.64
N PHE A 176 -5.69 -6.65 -0.91
CA PHE A 176 -6.65 -5.57 -1.03
C PHE A 176 -7.01 -5.07 0.37
N VAL A 177 -7.16 -3.76 0.53
CA VAL A 177 -7.60 -3.12 1.78
C VAL A 177 -8.70 -2.14 1.46
N GLU A 178 -9.89 -2.31 2.05
CA GLU A 178 -10.95 -1.30 2.01
C GLU A 178 -10.65 -0.16 2.99
N THR A 179 -10.86 1.09 2.57
CA THR A 179 -10.30 2.28 3.23
C THR A 179 -11.32 3.32 3.69
N THR A 180 -12.62 3.06 3.55
CA THR A 180 -13.67 4.05 3.85
C THR A 180 -14.76 3.52 4.78
N GLY A 181 -14.72 2.23 5.14
CA GLY A 181 -15.78 1.57 5.89
C GLY A 181 -17.02 1.29 5.04
N GLN A 182 -16.90 1.28 3.71
CA GLN A 182 -17.99 1.01 2.77
C GLN A 182 -17.66 -0.20 1.89
N GLN A 183 -18.69 -0.83 1.34
CA GLN A 183 -18.49 -1.96 0.44
C GLN A 183 -18.04 -1.48 -0.96
N ILE A 184 -17.13 -2.22 -1.60
CA ILE A 184 -16.77 -2.03 -3.01
C ILE A 184 -16.46 -3.37 -3.69
N TRP A 185 -16.95 -3.53 -4.92
CA TRP A 185 -16.46 -4.54 -5.85
C TRP A 185 -15.17 -4.08 -6.51
N VAL A 186 -14.18 -4.94 -6.60
CA VAL A 186 -12.92 -4.67 -7.28
C VAL A 186 -12.81 -5.62 -8.47
N GLN A 187 -12.77 -5.10 -9.69
CA GLN A 187 -12.52 -5.91 -10.87
C GLN A 187 -11.02 -6.04 -11.11
N THR A 188 -10.58 -7.23 -11.48
CA THR A 188 -9.19 -7.51 -11.82
C THR A 188 -9.11 -8.16 -13.19
N LYS A 189 -8.07 -7.82 -13.95
CA LYS A 189 -7.83 -8.34 -15.29
C LYS A 189 -6.35 -8.56 -15.52
N VAL A 190 -5.96 -9.74 -15.98
CA VAL A 190 -4.59 -10.01 -16.38
C VAL A 190 -4.37 -9.62 -17.83
N TYR A 191 -3.32 -8.85 -18.08
CA TYR A 191 -2.76 -8.62 -19.41
C TYR A 191 -1.45 -9.40 -19.56
N MET A 192 -1.30 -10.08 -20.69
CA MET A 192 -0.06 -10.76 -21.07
C MET A 192 1.03 -9.74 -21.42
N GLY A 193 2.30 -10.14 -21.46
CA GLY A 193 3.40 -9.28 -21.89
C GLY A 193 3.25 -8.70 -23.31
N SER A 194 2.43 -9.32 -24.16
CA SER A 194 2.03 -8.82 -25.48
C SER A 194 0.99 -7.68 -25.45
N GLY A 195 0.41 -7.38 -24.28
CA GLY A 195 -0.65 -6.39 -24.10
C GLY A 195 -2.09 -6.92 -24.31
N SER A 196 -2.28 -8.19 -24.70
CA SER A 196 -3.61 -8.78 -24.82
C SER A 196 -4.20 -9.16 -23.44
N SER A 197 -5.47 -8.82 -23.21
CA SER A 197 -6.19 -9.26 -22.01
C SER A 197 -6.44 -10.76 -22.04
N TRP A 198 -6.33 -11.41 -20.89
CA TRP A 198 -6.41 -12.87 -20.80
C TRP A 198 -7.59 -13.35 -19.96
N ILE A 199 -7.62 -12.98 -18.68
CA ILE A 199 -8.64 -13.45 -17.74
C ILE A 199 -9.04 -12.33 -16.79
N SER A 200 -10.26 -12.38 -16.26
CA SER A 200 -10.78 -11.41 -15.31
C SER A 200 -11.44 -12.08 -14.12
N SER A 201 -11.45 -11.38 -12.99
CA SER A 201 -12.09 -11.80 -11.75
C SER A 201 -12.68 -10.58 -11.03
N SER A 202 -13.47 -10.81 -10.00
CA SER A 202 -14.04 -9.76 -9.16
C SER A 202 -13.99 -10.15 -7.69
N VAL A 203 -13.55 -9.21 -6.86
CA VAL A 203 -13.39 -9.39 -5.42
C VAL A 203 -14.32 -8.40 -4.73
N LEU A 204 -15.21 -8.89 -3.88
CA LEU A 204 -15.96 -8.03 -2.96
C LEU A 204 -15.10 -7.71 -1.74
N LEU A 205 -15.02 -6.43 -1.39
CA LEU A 205 -14.47 -5.96 -0.13
C LEU A 205 -15.57 -5.36 0.73
N ARG A 206 -15.61 -5.79 1.99
CA ARG A 206 -16.54 -5.32 3.01
C ARG A 206 -15.89 -4.18 3.84
N PRO A 207 -16.66 -3.46 4.67
CA PRO A 207 -16.14 -2.34 5.48
C PRO A 207 -14.85 -2.67 6.26
N TYR A 208 -13.79 -1.93 5.93
CA TYR A 208 -12.41 -2.09 6.43
C TYR A 208 -11.86 -3.51 6.36
N GLU A 209 -12.27 -4.28 5.35
CA GLU A 209 -11.74 -5.62 5.13
C GLU A 209 -10.36 -5.57 4.47
N GLN A 210 -9.41 -6.34 5.03
CA GLN A 210 -8.18 -6.72 4.33
C GLN A 210 -8.37 -8.11 3.73
N ARG A 211 -8.12 -8.30 2.43
CA ARG A 211 -8.07 -9.63 1.80
C ARG A 211 -6.70 -9.86 1.21
N GLN A 212 -6.23 -11.10 1.27
CA GLN A 212 -5.04 -11.53 0.53
C GLN A 212 -5.28 -12.95 0.01
N MET A 213 -4.94 -13.17 -1.25
CA MET A 213 -5.09 -14.45 -1.93
C MET A 213 -3.92 -14.68 -2.89
N SER A 214 -3.67 -15.93 -3.23
CA SER A 214 -2.74 -16.23 -4.32
C SER A 214 -3.32 -15.77 -5.66
N ILE A 215 -2.45 -15.50 -6.64
CA ILE A 215 -2.91 -15.16 -7.99
C ILE A 215 -3.73 -16.30 -8.61
N ALA A 216 -3.39 -17.55 -8.29
CA ALA A 216 -4.16 -18.72 -8.73
C ALA A 216 -5.57 -18.70 -8.14
N GLU A 217 -5.71 -18.48 -6.83
CA GLU A 217 -7.00 -18.38 -6.15
C GLU A 217 -7.85 -17.23 -6.71
N LEU A 218 -7.26 -16.06 -6.98
CA LEU A 218 -7.96 -14.92 -7.56
C LEU A 218 -8.65 -15.27 -8.88
N PHE A 219 -8.08 -16.19 -9.66
CA PHE A 219 -8.60 -16.63 -10.96
C PHE A 219 -9.13 -18.07 -10.95
N ASN A 220 -9.55 -18.59 -9.79
CA ASN A 220 -10.12 -19.95 -9.65
C ASN A 220 -9.23 -21.07 -10.19
N ASN A 221 -7.91 -20.94 -10.03
CA ASN A 221 -6.86 -21.80 -10.57
C ASN A 221 -6.85 -21.89 -12.10
N VAL A 222 -7.54 -20.98 -12.80
CA VAL A 222 -7.45 -20.80 -14.25
C VAL A 222 -6.31 -19.83 -14.54
N ILE A 223 -5.10 -20.33 -14.30
CA ILE A 223 -3.86 -19.70 -14.72
C ILE A 223 -3.19 -20.63 -15.72
N GLY A 224 -2.71 -20.04 -16.80
CA GLY A 224 -1.98 -20.68 -17.88
C GLY A 224 -0.53 -20.22 -17.91
N ASP A 225 0.18 -20.83 -18.86
CA ASP A 225 1.61 -20.67 -19.02
C ASP A 225 1.94 -19.32 -19.69
N GLY A 226 2.83 -18.56 -19.07
CA GLY A 226 3.28 -17.27 -19.59
C GLY A 226 4.12 -16.48 -18.59
N ASP A 227 4.65 -15.35 -19.06
CA ASP A 227 5.58 -14.52 -18.30
C ASP A 227 5.28 -13.03 -18.49
N ASN A 228 5.72 -12.22 -17.52
CA ASN A 228 5.62 -10.76 -17.46
C ASN A 228 4.19 -10.25 -17.65
N PHE A 229 3.28 -10.73 -16.81
CA PHE A 229 1.92 -10.26 -16.76
C PHE A 229 1.81 -8.93 -16.00
N ARG A 230 0.79 -8.15 -16.38
CA ARG A 230 0.31 -6.99 -15.63
C ARG A 230 -1.08 -7.30 -15.10
N LEU A 231 -1.30 -7.09 -13.80
CA LEU A 231 -2.62 -7.17 -13.20
C LEU A 231 -3.22 -5.77 -13.17
N HIS A 232 -4.21 -5.54 -14.00
CA HIS A 232 -4.98 -4.32 -14.01
C HIS A 232 -6.14 -4.43 -13.02
N VAL A 233 -6.36 -3.37 -12.25
CA VAL A 233 -7.37 -3.32 -11.19
C VAL A 233 -8.25 -2.09 -11.39
N THR A 234 -9.55 -2.29 -11.31
CA THR A 234 -10.56 -1.23 -11.45
C THR A 234 -11.47 -1.26 -10.22
N GLY A 235 -11.74 -0.08 -9.64
CA GLY A 235 -12.79 0.07 -8.66
C GLY A 235 -14.17 -0.05 -9.32
N GLY A 236 -14.96 -0.97 -8.82
CA GLY A 236 -16.26 -1.37 -9.36
C GLY A 236 -17.43 -0.74 -8.65
N ASN A 237 -18.55 -1.45 -8.60
CA ASN A 237 -19.76 -0.97 -7.95
C ASN A 237 -19.60 -0.90 -6.42
N GLY A 238 -19.93 0.24 -5.82
CA GLY A 238 -19.89 0.51 -4.39
C GLY A 238 -19.49 1.95 -4.08
N ASP A 239 -19.50 2.28 -2.80
CA ASP A 239 -19.06 3.59 -2.29
C ASP A 239 -17.69 3.50 -1.58
N GLY A 240 -17.13 2.29 -1.50
CA GLY A 240 -15.82 2.03 -0.93
C GLY A 240 -14.66 2.56 -1.77
N ARG A 241 -13.46 2.53 -1.18
CA ARG A 241 -12.20 2.71 -1.91
C ARG A 241 -11.19 1.67 -1.47
N VAL A 242 -10.29 1.26 -2.37
CA VAL A 242 -9.36 0.16 -2.15
C VAL A 242 -7.90 0.55 -2.35
N ILE A 243 -7.03 0.08 -1.48
CA ILE A 243 -5.58 -0.01 -1.71
C ILE A 243 -5.24 -1.44 -2.12
N VAL A 244 -4.35 -1.59 -3.10
CA VAL A 244 -3.95 -2.91 -3.62
C VAL A 244 -2.43 -3.05 -3.56
N PHE A 245 -1.95 -4.27 -3.34
CA PHE A 245 -0.52 -4.57 -3.36
C PHE A 245 -0.27 -5.98 -3.90
N GLY A 246 0.92 -6.17 -4.44
CA GLY A 246 1.48 -7.46 -4.80
C GLY A 246 2.58 -7.88 -3.85
N SER A 247 2.71 -9.18 -3.64
CA SER A 247 3.84 -9.78 -2.91
C SER A 247 4.30 -11.04 -3.63
N ARG A 248 5.49 -10.97 -4.22
CA ARG A 248 6.13 -12.10 -4.87
C ARG A 248 7.09 -12.77 -3.90
N VAL A 249 6.91 -14.07 -3.68
CA VAL A 249 7.68 -14.82 -2.67
C VAL A 249 8.35 -16.02 -3.31
N ALA A 250 9.65 -16.18 -3.10
CA ALA A 250 10.40 -17.34 -3.55
C ALA A 250 9.89 -18.61 -2.83
N ASN A 251 9.59 -19.66 -3.57
CA ASN A 251 9.05 -20.91 -3.01
C ASN A 251 10.10 -21.68 -2.20
N GLY A 252 11.39 -21.51 -2.49
CA GLY A 252 12.49 -22.08 -1.71
C GLY A 252 12.79 -21.26 -0.46
N SER A 253 13.39 -20.08 -0.63
CA SER A 253 13.93 -19.26 0.48
C SER A 253 12.90 -18.49 1.29
N GLN A 254 11.65 -18.40 0.81
CA GLN A 254 10.60 -17.52 1.35
C GLN A 254 10.94 -16.03 1.27
N ASP A 255 12.01 -15.65 0.55
CA ASP A 255 12.36 -14.27 0.31
C ASP A 255 11.29 -13.57 -0.54
N ALA A 256 10.94 -12.35 -0.15
CA ALA A 256 9.75 -11.67 -0.64
C ALA A 256 10.06 -10.29 -1.21
N THR A 257 9.33 -9.92 -2.26
CA THR A 257 9.40 -8.60 -2.89
C THR A 257 8.00 -8.02 -2.96
N THR A 258 7.84 -6.81 -2.43
CA THR A 258 6.63 -6.02 -2.54
C THR A 258 6.52 -5.39 -3.92
N PHE A 259 5.30 -5.33 -4.44
CA PHE A 259 4.95 -4.57 -5.64
C PHE A 259 3.80 -3.64 -5.31
N GLU A 260 4.04 -2.34 -5.41
CA GLU A 260 3.08 -1.30 -5.10
C GLU A 260 2.07 -1.11 -6.24
N MET A 261 0.84 -0.73 -5.90
CA MET A 261 -0.12 -0.22 -6.86
C MET A 261 0.42 1.04 -7.55
N THR A 262 0.15 1.18 -8.85
CA THR A 262 0.44 2.44 -9.55
C THR A 262 -0.52 3.54 -9.14
N PHE A 263 -0.02 4.77 -9.05
CA PHE A 263 -0.85 5.96 -8.93
C PHE A 263 -0.94 6.66 -10.29
N PRO A 264 -2.05 7.35 -10.59
CA PRO A 264 -2.07 8.26 -11.72
C PRO A 264 -0.89 9.25 -11.61
N PRO A 265 -0.29 9.65 -12.75
CA PRO A 265 0.78 10.65 -12.75
C PRO A 265 0.36 11.88 -11.96
N LEU A 266 1.28 12.45 -11.18
CA LEU A 266 1.04 13.76 -10.58
C LEU A 266 0.74 14.77 -11.72
N PRO A 267 -0.26 15.64 -11.55
CA PRO A 267 -0.58 16.67 -12.53
C PRO A 267 0.59 17.64 -12.78
#